data_AF-A0A091K8D1-F1
#
_entry.id   AF-A0A091K8D1-F1
#
_cell.length_a   1.000
_cell.length_b   1.000
_cell.length_c   1.000
_cell.angle_alpha   90.00
_cell.angle_beta   90.00
_cell.angle_gamma   90.00
#
_symmetry.space_group_name_H-M   'P 1'
#
loop_
_entity.id
_entity.type
_entity.pdbx_description
1 polymer ?
#
loop_
_entity_poly.entity_id
_entity_poly.type
_entity_poly.pdbx_seq_one_letter_code
_entity_poly.pdbx_strand_id
1 'polypeptide(L)'
;VIHLLLMHQANPNTLWSGHSPLSLAIASGNDLAVAELLKHGADPNLPLSGAVRSALCAAVSTAYEQHRTTAQRIALVDKLLQAGADILAPVPLREGQRKAVGTAVDYAYYKYYQDRRIAHTPYHLLSAPEQELLGTRRSLLEHVTARLRQRVSLKEKEWDQEEL
;
A
#
# COMPACT_ATOMS: atom_id res chain seq x y z
N VAL A 1 18.91 -11.46 -11.28
CA VAL A 1 18.00 -12.61 -11.51
C VAL A 1 16.62 -12.17 -12.00
N ILE A 2 15.90 -11.29 -11.29
CA ILE A 2 14.56 -10.80 -11.71
C ILE A 2 14.58 -10.24 -13.14
N HIS A 3 15.51 -9.34 -13.44
CA HIS A 3 15.71 -8.79 -14.79
C HIS A 3 15.87 -9.88 -15.87
N LEU A 4 16.67 -10.92 -15.58
CA LEU A 4 16.94 -12.01 -16.53
C LEU A 4 15.68 -12.85 -16.77
N LEU A 5 14.90 -13.13 -15.72
CA LEU A 5 13.64 -13.87 -15.86
C LEU A 5 12.61 -13.08 -16.69
N LEU A 6 12.51 -11.77 -16.47
CA LEU A 6 11.58 -10.91 -17.22
C LEU A 6 11.99 -10.78 -18.69
N MET A 7 13.30 -10.77 -18.98
CA MET A 7 13.82 -10.83 -20.36
C MET A 7 13.46 -12.14 -21.06
N HIS A 8 13.33 -13.24 -20.32
CA HIS A 8 12.84 -14.52 -20.83
C HIS A 8 11.31 -14.67 -20.76
N GLN A 9 10.56 -13.56 -20.81
CA GLN A 9 9.10 -13.52 -20.86
C GLN A 9 8.40 -14.15 -19.64
N ALA A 10 9.08 -14.22 -18.48
CA ALA A 10 8.41 -14.59 -17.24
C ALA A 10 7.28 -13.59 -16.94
N ASN A 11 6.07 -14.09 -16.68
CA ASN A 11 4.92 -13.24 -16.41
C ASN A 11 5.03 -12.61 -15.00
N PRO A 12 5.15 -11.27 -14.88
CA PRO A 12 5.31 -10.59 -13.59
C PRO A 12 4.05 -10.60 -12.71
N ASN A 13 2.91 -11.05 -13.26
CA ASN A 13 1.61 -11.08 -12.59
C ASN A 13 1.21 -12.50 -12.13
N THR A 14 2.13 -13.46 -12.17
CA THR A 14 1.87 -14.83 -11.70
C THR A 14 1.75 -14.86 -10.19
N LEU A 15 0.59 -15.24 -9.66
CA LEU A 15 0.38 -15.36 -8.22
C LEU A 15 1.02 -16.63 -7.66
N TRP A 16 1.72 -16.49 -6.54
CA TRP A 16 2.19 -17.61 -5.73
C TRP A 16 1.70 -17.46 -4.30
N SER A 17 0.93 -18.45 -3.84
CA SER A 17 0.31 -18.45 -2.50
C SER A 17 -0.48 -17.17 -2.19
N GLY A 18 -1.10 -16.56 -3.21
CA GLY A 18 -1.88 -15.34 -3.06
C GLY A 18 -1.12 -14.03 -3.18
N HIS A 19 0.21 -14.10 -3.33
CA HIS A 19 1.07 -12.94 -3.48
C HIS A 19 1.53 -12.80 -4.93
N SER A 20 1.56 -11.55 -5.41
CA SER A 20 2.26 -11.22 -6.66
C SER A 20 3.75 -11.02 -6.38
N PRO A 21 4.62 -11.22 -7.39
CA PRO A 21 6.04 -10.85 -7.32
C PRO A 21 6.24 -9.41 -6.82
N LEU A 22 5.37 -8.49 -7.25
CA LEU A 22 5.38 -7.10 -6.81
C LEU A 22 5.08 -6.97 -5.31
N SER A 23 4.07 -7.68 -4.80
CA SER A 23 3.72 -7.65 -3.38
C SER A 23 4.81 -8.25 -2.49
N LEU A 24 5.52 -9.29 -2.97
CA LEU A 24 6.66 -9.89 -2.28
C LEU A 24 7.88 -8.96 -2.28
N ALA A 25 8.14 -8.27 -3.39
CA ALA A 25 9.18 -7.25 -3.45
C ALA A 25 8.91 -6.10 -2.46
N ILE A 26 7.64 -5.71 -2.30
CA ILE A 26 7.23 -4.71 -1.31
C ILE A 26 7.49 -5.23 0.11
N ALA A 27 6.98 -6.42 0.42
CA ALA A 27 7.08 -7.05 1.75
C ALA A 27 8.53 -7.30 2.18
N SER A 28 9.41 -7.64 1.24
CA SER A 28 10.85 -7.85 1.49
C SER A 28 11.67 -6.56 1.55
N GLY A 29 11.08 -5.40 1.29
CA GLY A 29 11.81 -4.13 1.26
C GLY A 29 12.71 -3.94 0.04
N ASN A 30 12.56 -4.74 -1.02
CA ASN A 30 13.44 -4.68 -2.19
C ASN A 30 12.93 -3.67 -3.22
N ASP A 31 13.31 -2.40 -3.05
CA ASP A 31 12.90 -1.30 -3.92
C ASP A 31 13.39 -1.41 -5.36
N LEU A 32 14.54 -2.06 -5.57
CA LEU A 32 15.07 -2.32 -6.91
C LEU A 32 14.19 -3.35 -7.63
N ALA A 33 13.80 -4.42 -6.94
CA ALA A 33 12.86 -5.40 -7.49
C ALA A 33 11.50 -4.78 -7.81
N VAL A 34 10.99 -3.89 -6.95
CA VAL A 34 9.75 -3.14 -7.23
C VAL A 34 9.88 -2.34 -8.51
N ALA A 35 10.97 -1.57 -8.67
CA ALA A 35 11.18 -0.75 -9.85
C ALA A 35 11.27 -1.59 -11.13
N GLU A 36 12.01 -2.71 -11.09
CA GLU A 36 12.18 -3.60 -12.23
C GLU A 36 10.86 -4.27 -12.63
N LEU A 37 10.08 -4.74 -11.66
CA LEU A 37 8.79 -5.38 -11.91
C LEU A 37 7.78 -4.41 -12.53
N LEU A 38 7.68 -3.19 -11.99
CA LEU A 38 6.80 -2.16 -12.55
C LEU A 38 7.21 -1.78 -13.98
N LYS A 39 8.52 -1.67 -14.25
CA LYS A 39 9.04 -1.39 -15.59
C LYS A 39 8.67 -2.48 -16.61
N HIS A 40 8.58 -3.72 -16.17
CA HIS A 40 8.25 -4.88 -17.00
C HIS A 40 6.75 -5.24 -17.00
N GLY A 41 5.87 -4.33 -16.57
CA GLY A 41 4.41 -4.51 -16.69
C GLY A 41 3.76 -5.29 -15.56
N ALA A 42 4.37 -5.30 -14.37
CA ALA A 42 3.68 -5.78 -13.17
C ALA A 42 2.47 -4.88 -12.88
N ASP A 43 1.30 -5.50 -12.75
CA ASP A 43 0.04 -4.83 -12.45
C ASP A 43 -0.05 -4.53 -10.94
N PRO A 44 -0.06 -3.25 -10.52
CA PRO A 44 -0.19 -2.89 -9.12
C PRO A 44 -1.59 -3.13 -8.55
N ASN A 45 -2.60 -3.27 -9.42
CA ASN A 45 -4.01 -3.49 -9.06
C ASN A 45 -4.38 -4.97 -9.02
N LEU A 46 -3.44 -5.86 -9.31
CA LEU A 46 -3.68 -7.30 -9.29
C LEU A 46 -4.25 -7.71 -7.92
N PRO A 47 -5.47 -8.28 -7.88
CA PRO A 47 -6.10 -8.64 -6.62
C PRO A 47 -5.31 -9.77 -5.96
N LEU A 48 -4.87 -9.51 -4.74
CA LEU A 48 -4.11 -10.46 -3.95
C LEU A 48 -5.04 -11.21 -3.00
N SER A 49 -4.71 -12.47 -2.72
CA SER A 49 -5.45 -13.27 -1.76
C SER A 49 -4.77 -13.21 -0.38
N GLY A 50 -5.55 -13.36 0.69
CA GLY A 50 -5.03 -13.35 2.05
C GLY A 50 -5.14 -11.99 2.75
N ALA A 51 -4.12 -11.61 3.54
CA ALA A 51 -4.13 -10.41 4.38
C ALA A 51 -3.81 -9.13 3.60
N VAL A 52 -2.92 -9.23 2.61
CA VAL A 52 -2.47 -8.13 1.76
C VAL A 52 -3.32 -8.20 0.50
N ARG A 53 -4.27 -7.26 0.32
CA ARG A 53 -5.32 -7.32 -0.72
C ARG A 53 -4.90 -6.74 -2.07
N SER A 54 -3.89 -5.88 -2.09
CA SER A 54 -3.30 -5.25 -3.27
C SER A 54 -1.85 -4.84 -2.98
N ALA A 55 -1.09 -4.45 -4.02
CA ALA A 55 0.26 -3.92 -3.83
C ALA A 55 0.25 -2.64 -2.98
N LEU A 56 -0.77 -1.79 -3.15
CA LEU A 56 -0.93 -0.58 -2.35
C LEU A 56 -1.22 -0.90 -0.87
N CYS A 57 -2.05 -1.93 -0.59
CA CYS A 57 -2.24 -2.44 0.78
C CYS A 57 -0.94 -2.96 1.38
N ALA A 58 -0.05 -3.58 0.59
CA ALA A 58 1.25 -4.03 1.05
C ALA A 58 2.13 -2.84 1.48
N ALA A 59 2.16 -1.78 0.67
CA ALA A 59 2.97 -0.59 0.91
C ALA A 59 2.60 0.14 2.21
N VAL A 60 1.31 0.20 2.52
CA VAL A 60 0.77 0.91 3.70
C VAL A 60 0.64 0.04 4.94
N SER A 61 0.89 -1.28 4.83
CA SER A 61 0.77 -2.18 5.97
C SER A 61 1.85 -1.91 7.02
N THR A 62 1.47 -1.98 8.30
CA THR A 62 2.40 -1.95 9.45
C THR A 62 3.25 -3.22 9.55
N ALA A 63 2.84 -4.32 8.91
CA ALA A 63 3.58 -5.58 8.95
C ALA A 63 4.95 -5.53 8.26
N TYR A 64 5.16 -4.58 7.35
CA TYR A 64 6.39 -4.45 6.54
C TYR A 64 7.13 -3.13 6.79
N GLU A 65 6.81 -2.42 7.87
CA GLU A 65 7.39 -1.10 8.15
C GLU A 65 8.87 -1.16 8.57
N GLN A 66 9.33 -2.31 9.07
CA GLN A 66 10.70 -2.47 9.59
C GLN A 66 11.78 -2.42 8.52
N HIS A 67 11.42 -2.61 7.25
CA HIS A 67 12.37 -2.67 6.14
C HIS A 67 12.62 -1.31 5.48
N ARG A 68 11.91 -0.24 5.87
CA ARG A 68 11.91 1.04 5.15
C ARG A 68 11.78 2.22 6.09
N THR A 69 12.49 3.31 5.78
CA THR A 69 12.24 4.61 6.42
C THR A 69 10.93 5.23 5.95
N THR A 70 10.39 6.21 6.69
CA THR A 70 9.16 6.94 6.30
C THR A 70 9.23 7.48 4.88
N ALA A 71 10.36 8.09 4.51
CA ALA A 71 10.56 8.66 3.18
C ALA A 71 10.51 7.57 2.09
N GLN A 72 11.12 6.42 2.33
CA GLN A 72 11.08 5.29 1.39
C GLN A 72 9.68 4.70 1.24
N ARG A 73 8.88 4.68 2.32
CA ARG A 73 7.48 4.22 2.26
C ARG A 73 6.61 5.18 1.46
N ILE A 74 6.77 6.48 1.68
CA ILE A 74 6.09 7.53 0.91
C ILE A 74 6.47 7.42 -0.58
N ALA A 75 7.76 7.30 -0.88
CA ALA A 75 8.25 7.13 -2.24
C ALA A 75 7.74 5.85 -2.90
N LEU A 76 7.60 4.75 -2.16
CA LEU A 76 6.98 3.53 -2.67
C LEU A 76 5.52 3.75 -3.06
N VAL A 77 4.73 4.39 -2.19
CA VAL A 77 3.32 4.69 -2.48
C VAL A 77 3.23 5.54 -3.75
N ASP A 78 4.00 6.62 -3.83
CA ASP A 78 3.99 7.50 -5.01
C ASP A 78 4.41 6.75 -6.28
N LYS A 79 5.41 5.85 -6.20
CA LYS A 79 5.84 5.02 -7.32
C LYS A 79 4.74 4.06 -7.79
N LEU A 80 3.99 3.45 -6.87
CA LEU A 80 2.86 2.59 -7.21
C LEU A 80 1.73 3.39 -7.87
N LEU A 81 1.39 4.57 -7.34
CA LEU A 81 0.38 5.45 -7.93
C LEU A 81 0.79 5.91 -9.33
N GLN A 82 2.06 6.27 -9.54
CA GLN A 82 2.60 6.62 -10.86
C GLN A 82 2.54 5.44 -11.84
N ALA A 83 2.69 4.22 -11.36
CA ALA A 83 2.54 3.00 -12.16
C ALA A 83 1.07 2.60 -12.40
N GLY A 84 0.10 3.44 -12.02
CA GLY A 84 -1.32 3.20 -12.27
C GLY A 84 -2.05 2.44 -11.16
N ALA A 85 -1.48 2.36 -9.94
CA ALA A 85 -2.20 1.81 -8.80
C ALA A 85 -3.46 2.66 -8.50
N ASP A 86 -4.61 2.01 -8.47
CA ASP A 86 -5.88 2.64 -8.14
C ASP A 86 -6.07 2.67 -6.62
N ILE A 87 -5.91 3.87 -6.06
CA ILE A 87 -6.13 4.13 -4.63
C ILE A 87 -7.62 4.09 -4.24
N LEU A 88 -8.53 4.24 -5.21
CA LEU A 88 -9.98 4.16 -5.01
C LEU A 88 -10.52 2.73 -5.14
N ALA A 89 -9.68 1.77 -5.54
CA ALA A 89 -10.10 0.39 -5.74
C ALA A 89 -10.72 -0.19 -4.45
N PRO A 90 -11.85 -0.92 -4.58
CA PRO A 90 -12.52 -1.51 -3.42
C PRO A 90 -11.68 -2.62 -2.78
N VAL A 91 -11.38 -2.45 -1.50
CA VAL A 91 -10.60 -3.36 -0.67
C VAL A 91 -11.53 -4.04 0.35
N PRO A 92 -11.71 -5.38 0.28
CA PRO A 92 -12.49 -6.10 1.27
C PRO A 92 -11.71 -6.28 2.57
N LEU A 93 -12.24 -5.67 3.64
CA LEU A 93 -11.77 -5.79 5.01
C LEU A 93 -12.52 -6.93 5.71
N ARG A 94 -11.78 -7.75 6.48
CA ARG A 94 -12.36 -8.88 7.21
C ARG A 94 -11.80 -8.93 8.63
N GLU A 95 -12.70 -9.02 9.60
CA GLU A 95 -12.37 -9.21 11.01
C GLU A 95 -13.29 -10.29 11.60
N GLY A 96 -12.77 -11.52 11.72
CA GLY A 96 -13.61 -12.67 12.10
C GLY A 96 -14.78 -12.85 11.12
N GLN A 97 -16.01 -12.74 11.62
CA GLN A 97 -17.23 -12.81 10.80
C GLN A 97 -17.61 -11.47 10.16
N ARG A 98 -17.04 -10.35 10.61
CA ARG A 98 -17.37 -9.01 10.11
C ARG A 98 -16.68 -8.76 8.77
N LYS A 99 -17.44 -8.24 7.81
CA LYS A 99 -16.97 -7.87 6.47
C LYS A 99 -17.32 -6.42 6.22
N ALA A 100 -16.37 -5.67 5.68
CA ALA A 100 -16.57 -4.32 5.19
C ALA A 100 -15.82 -4.16 3.86
N VAL A 101 -16.20 -3.17 3.07
CA VAL A 101 -15.46 -2.77 1.85
C VAL A 101 -15.05 -1.33 2.06
N GLY A 102 -13.75 -1.06 1.93
CA GLY A 102 -13.18 0.28 1.98
C GLY A 102 -12.16 0.46 0.87
N THR A 103 -11.24 1.39 1.05
CA THR A 103 -10.12 1.68 0.15
C THR A 103 -8.80 1.18 0.74
N ALA A 104 -7.70 1.36 0.01
CA ALA A 104 -6.36 1.12 0.56
C ALA A 104 -6.07 1.99 1.80
N VAL A 105 -6.68 3.18 1.89
CA VAL A 105 -6.53 4.09 3.04
C VAL A 105 -7.29 3.57 4.25
N ASP A 106 -8.51 3.10 4.05
CA ASP A 106 -9.30 2.47 5.12
C ASP A 106 -8.60 1.23 5.65
N TYR A 107 -7.98 0.43 4.77
CA TYR A 107 -7.12 -0.68 5.17
C TYR A 107 -5.92 -0.21 6.01
N ALA A 108 -5.26 0.88 5.64
CA ALA A 108 -4.13 1.43 6.39
C ALA A 108 -4.54 1.87 7.81
N TYR A 109 -5.65 2.60 7.94
CA TYR A 109 -6.20 2.97 9.25
C TYR A 109 -6.64 1.74 10.05
N TYR A 110 -7.32 0.79 9.42
CA TYR A 110 -7.70 -0.47 10.06
C TYR A 110 -6.48 -1.20 10.63
N LYS A 111 -5.39 -1.31 9.87
CA LYS A 111 -4.14 -1.92 10.33
C LYS A 111 -3.43 -1.11 11.41
N TYR A 112 -3.47 0.22 11.34
CA TYR A 112 -2.92 1.08 12.38
C TYR A 112 -3.65 0.90 13.72
N TYR A 113 -4.99 0.87 13.71
CA TYR A 113 -5.79 0.70 14.93
C TYR A 113 -5.76 -0.72 15.53
N GLN A 114 -5.26 -1.71 14.80
CA GLN A 114 -4.97 -3.03 15.38
C GLN A 114 -3.81 -2.98 16.39
N ASP A 115 -2.88 -2.03 16.24
CA ASP A 115 -1.82 -1.81 17.21
C ASP A 115 -2.33 -0.95 18.37
N ARG A 116 -2.90 -1.61 19.38
CA ARG A 116 -3.47 -0.93 20.56
C ARG A 116 -2.42 -0.15 21.35
N ARG A 117 -1.15 -0.59 21.33
CA ARG A 117 -0.07 0.05 22.08
C ARG A 117 0.23 1.42 21.51
N ILE A 118 0.33 1.53 20.19
CA ILE A 118 0.64 2.82 19.54
C ILE A 118 -0.62 3.67 19.33
N ALA A 119 -1.73 3.08 18.91
CA ALA A 119 -2.91 3.84 18.49
C ALA A 119 -3.74 4.42 19.65
N HIS A 120 -3.72 3.79 20.84
CA HIS A 120 -4.57 4.18 21.97
C HIS A 120 -3.80 4.72 23.19
N THR A 121 -2.47 4.69 23.18
CA THR A 121 -1.69 5.25 24.28
C THR A 121 -1.48 6.76 24.06
N PRO A 122 -1.77 7.62 25.06
CA PRO A 122 -1.41 9.04 25.04
C PRO A 122 0.09 9.26 24.78
N TYR A 123 0.43 10.29 24.01
CA TYR A 123 1.81 10.56 23.54
C TYR A 123 2.87 10.55 24.65
N HIS A 124 2.59 11.17 25.79
CA HIS A 124 3.53 11.29 26.92
C HIS A 124 3.79 9.96 27.66
N LEU A 125 3.00 8.91 27.40
CA LEU A 125 3.20 7.56 27.95
C LEU A 125 3.93 6.61 26.99
N LEU A 126 4.30 7.10 25.81
CA LEU A 126 5.11 6.37 24.83
C LEU A 126 6.59 6.62 25.10
N SER A 127 7.39 5.58 24.98
CA SER A 127 8.85 5.68 24.95
C SER A 127 9.32 6.42 23.68
N ALA A 128 10.54 6.96 23.71
CA ALA A 128 11.13 7.64 22.54
C ALA A 128 11.02 6.86 21.21
N PRO A 129 11.35 5.55 21.13
CA PRO A 129 11.20 4.81 19.88
C PRO A 129 9.73 4.63 19.46
N GLU A 130 8.80 4.54 20.41
CA GLU A 130 7.37 4.44 20.11
C GLU A 130 6.80 5.78 19.61
N GLN A 131 7.31 6.90 20.12
CA GLN A 131 6.96 8.24 19.63
C GLN A 131 7.45 8.43 18.18
N GLU A 132 8.67 8.01 17.87
CA GLU A 132 9.20 8.01 16.51
C GLU A 132 8.34 7.14 15.59
N LEU A 133 8.06 5.90 16.00
CA LEU A 133 7.20 4.99 15.26
C LEU A 133 5.81 5.57 15.00
N LEU A 134 5.19 6.17 16.02
CA LEU A 134 3.91 6.88 15.89
C LEU A 134 4.01 8.00 14.83
N GLY A 135 5.08 8.80 14.87
CA GLY A 135 5.33 9.86 13.90
C GLY A 135 5.45 9.32 12.47
N THR A 136 6.23 8.25 12.27
CA THR A 136 6.40 7.63 10.95
C THR A 136 5.08 7.11 10.37
N ARG A 137 4.27 6.44 11.19
CA ARG A 137 2.96 5.90 10.79
C ARG A 137 1.96 7.01 10.48
N ARG A 138 1.92 8.07 11.29
CA ARG A 138 1.05 9.24 11.05
C ARG A 138 1.41 9.95 9.75
N SER A 139 2.69 10.20 9.51
CA SER A 139 3.16 10.85 8.29
C SER A 139 2.76 10.07 7.04
N LEU A 140 2.88 8.73 7.07
CA LEU A 140 2.42 7.90 5.96
C LEU A 140 0.89 7.97 5.79
N LEU A 141 0.11 7.84 6.86
CA LEU A 141 -1.35 7.91 6.79
C LEU A 141 -1.83 9.24 6.23
N GLU A 142 -1.23 10.35 6.68
CA GLU A 142 -1.51 11.70 6.17
C GLU A 142 -1.21 11.79 4.67
N HIS A 143 -0.05 11.29 4.24
CA HIS A 143 0.33 11.26 2.82
C HIS A 143 -0.66 10.49 1.96
N VAL A 144 -0.97 9.25 2.33
CA VAL A 144 -1.89 8.41 1.54
C VAL A 144 -3.31 8.99 1.55
N THR A 145 -3.76 9.57 2.66
CA THR A 145 -5.05 10.27 2.74
C THR A 145 -5.10 11.48 1.82
N ALA A 146 -4.01 12.26 1.75
CA ALA A 146 -3.92 13.39 0.83
C ALA A 146 -3.99 12.93 -0.64
N ARG A 147 -3.28 11.85 -0.99
CA ARG A 147 -3.34 11.23 -2.34
C ARG A 147 -4.74 10.74 -2.70
N LEU A 148 -5.43 10.09 -1.76
CA LEU A 148 -6.82 9.65 -1.95
C LEU A 148 -7.73 10.84 -2.26
N ARG A 149 -7.68 11.90 -1.43
CA ARG A 149 -8.50 13.10 -1.63
C ARG A 149 -8.22 13.77 -2.97
N GLN A 150 -6.95 13.89 -3.36
CA GLN A 150 -6.57 14.40 -4.68
C GLN A 150 -7.18 13.57 -5.81
N ARG A 151 -7.12 12.23 -5.72
CA ARG A 151 -7.68 11.35 -6.74
C ARG A 151 -9.21 11.44 -6.82
N VAL A 152 -9.89 11.56 -5.68
CA VAL A 152 -11.35 11.78 -5.62
C VAL A 152 -11.72 13.09 -6.32
N SER A 153 -11.07 14.20 -6.00
CA SER A 153 -11.34 15.48 -6.65
C SER A 153 -11.04 15.48 -8.15
N LEU A 154 -10.03 14.72 -8.60
CA LEU A 154 -9.80 14.53 -10.03
C LEU A 154 -10.93 13.72 -10.68
N LYS A 155 -11.42 12.68 -10.00
CA LYS A 155 -12.51 11.83 -10.50
C LYS A 155 -13.82 12.59 -10.63
N GLU A 156 -14.12 13.45 -9.68
CA GLU A 156 -15.28 14.36 -9.72
C GLU A 156 -15.22 15.27 -10.96
N LYS A 157 -14.07 15.90 -11.22
CA LYS A 157 -13.88 16.73 -12.43
C LYS A 157 -13.99 15.95 -13.74
N GLU A 158 -13.56 14.69 -13.77
CA GLU A 158 -13.73 13.83 -14.95
C GLU A 158 -15.22 13.62 -15.24
N TRP A 159 -16.03 13.35 -14.22
CA TRP A 159 -17.49 13.19 -14.37
C TRP A 159 -18.18 14.48 -14.83
N ASP A 160 -17.83 15.63 -14.25
CA ASP A 160 -18.38 16.92 -14.66
C ASP A 160 -18.13 17.22 -16.15
N GLN A 161 -17.02 16.71 -16.71
CA GLN A 161 -16.68 16.87 -18.13
C GLN A 161 -17.39 15.87 -19.04
N GLU A 162 -17.71 14.67 -18.54
CA GLU A 162 -18.45 13.65 -19.28
C GLU A 162 -19.96 13.99 -19.40
N GLU A 163 -20.48 14.84 -18.51
CA GLU A 163 -21.87 15.31 -18.52
C GLU A 163 -22.13 16.53 -19.44
N LEU A 164 -21.09 17.10 -20.06
CA LEU A 164 -21.15 18.26 -20.98
C LEU A 164 -21.10 17.84 -22.45
#